data_AF-A0A2V2S1X0-F1
#
_entry.id   AF-A0A2V2S1X0-F1
#
_cell.length_a   1.000
_cell.length_b   1.000
_cell.length_c   1.000
_cell.angle_alpha   90.00
_cell.angle_beta   90.00
_cell.angle_gamma   90.00
#
_symmetry.space_group_name_H-M   'P 1'
#
loop_
_entity.id
_entity.type
_entity.pdbx_description
1 polymer ?
#
loop_
_entity_poly.entity_id
_entity_poly.type
_entity_poly.pdbx_seq_one_letter_code
_entity_poly.pdbx_strand_id
1 'polypeptide(L)'
;MKTRTLIAIIYSLTFAGMAIWLLLEHRACAQIHQENTALLQRLSEATEKLSETQRSLDRAAPSANRMSEASAPLAASPASAAEELPRLRSQVAALLQQHQQTESLREDARQTREALENRKKEDRAARRAANPNPSQLEIVKAEYWTEHTRLDVTDELQDRIRGDSLKAMASNNIKGDPEFGQTKHLTIEYRFGGITRTNEFREGDVIALPPE
;
A
#
# COMPACT_ATOMS: atom_id res chain seq x y z
N MET A 1 15.79 43.98 6.71
CA MET A 1 15.94 42.66 7.37
C MET A 1 16.83 41.79 6.49
N LYS A 2 17.86 41.15 7.05
CA LYS A 2 18.93 40.49 6.27
C LYS A 2 18.38 39.19 5.66
N THR A 3 18.63 38.95 4.37
CA THR A 3 18.22 37.75 3.60
C THR A 3 18.55 36.43 4.30
N ARG A 4 19.63 36.40 5.08
CA ARG A 4 20.05 35.25 5.90
C ARG A 4 19.01 34.85 6.95
N THR A 5 18.26 35.80 7.49
CA THR A 5 17.24 35.57 8.51
C THR A 5 15.98 34.96 7.91
N LEU A 6 15.60 35.36 6.69
CA LEU A 6 14.47 34.81 5.95
C LEU A 6 14.69 33.35 5.56
N ILE A 7 15.88 33.03 5.06
CA ILE A 7 16.26 31.66 4.69
C ILE A 7 16.20 30.73 5.92
N ALA A 8 16.70 31.18 7.08
CA ALA A 8 16.67 30.39 8.31
C ALA A 8 15.24 30.07 8.81
N ILE A 9 14.29 31.00 8.65
CA ILE A 9 12.89 30.79 9.04
C ILE A 9 12.19 29.79 8.12
N ILE A 10 12.49 29.82 6.82
CA ILE A 10 11.92 28.86 5.86
C ILE A 10 12.39 27.44 6.19
N TYR A 11 13.69 27.26 6.44
CA TYR A 11 14.24 25.95 6.79
C TYR A 11 13.68 25.41 8.12
N SER A 12 13.46 26.26 9.13
CA SER A 12 12.89 25.79 10.40
C SER A 12 11.41 25.38 10.26
N LEU A 13 10.62 26.07 9.43
CA LEU A 13 9.23 25.70 9.15
C LEU A 13 9.13 24.35 8.43
N THR A 14 9.96 24.11 7.41
CA THR A 14 9.96 22.84 6.67
C THR A 14 10.43 21.68 7.54
N PHE A 15 11.43 21.91 8.39
CA PHE A 15 11.92 20.88 9.32
C PHE A 15 10.86 20.52 10.37
N ALA A 16 10.15 21.52 10.90
CA ALA A 16 9.03 21.28 11.82
C ALA A 16 7.89 20.51 11.14
N GLY A 17 7.54 20.85 9.90
CA GLY A 17 6.52 20.12 9.12
C GLY A 17 6.89 18.65 8.87
N MET A 18 8.14 18.39 8.49
CA MET A 18 8.68 17.03 8.31
C MET A 18 8.65 16.23 9.61
N ALA A 19 9.03 16.85 10.74
CA ALA A 19 9.00 16.19 12.04
C ALA A 19 7.58 15.85 12.49
N ILE A 20 6.61 16.74 12.25
CA ILE A 20 5.19 16.50 12.53
C ILE A 20 4.64 15.37 11.65
N TRP A 21 4.98 15.37 10.35
CA TRP A 21 4.59 14.32 9.41
C TRP A 21 5.11 12.94 9.83
N LEU A 22 6.42 12.85 10.13
CA LEU A 22 7.07 11.63 10.64
C LEU A 22 6.41 11.11 11.93
N LEU A 23 6.02 12.01 12.83
CA LEU A 23 5.35 11.63 14.07
C LEU A 23 3.94 11.07 13.81
N LEU A 24 3.19 11.64 12.87
CA LEU A 24 1.85 11.16 12.50
C LEU A 24 1.90 9.80 11.81
N GLU A 25 2.82 9.62 10.87
CA GLU A 25 2.94 8.37 10.10
C GLU A 25 3.43 7.21 10.98
N HIS A 26 4.36 7.49 11.90
CA HIS A 26 4.81 6.51 12.88
C HIS A 26 3.66 6.09 13.82
N ARG A 27 2.78 7.01 14.23
CA ARG A 27 1.63 6.69 15.07
C ARG A 27 0.63 5.80 14.33
N ALA A 28 0.33 6.11 13.07
CA ALA A 28 -0.60 5.34 12.26
C ALA A 28 -0.09 3.92 11.97
N CYS A 29 1.19 3.77 11.63
CA CYS A 29 1.80 2.47 11.36
C CYS A 29 1.83 1.58 12.62
N ALA A 30 2.20 2.15 13.77
CA ALA A 30 2.20 1.43 15.04
C ALA A 30 0.79 0.97 15.45
N GLN A 31 -0.22 1.81 15.24
CA GLN A 31 -1.60 1.48 15.54
C GLN A 31 -2.13 0.34 14.66
N ILE A 32 -1.91 0.40 13.34
CA ILE A 32 -2.33 -0.65 12.41
C ILE A 32 -1.63 -1.98 12.72
N HIS A 33 -0.35 -1.94 13.12
CA HIS A 33 0.38 -3.13 13.51
C HIS A 33 -0.17 -3.74 14.81
N GLN A 34 -0.51 -2.90 15.79
CA GLN A 34 -1.12 -3.33 17.04
C GLN A 34 -2.51 -3.94 16.82
N GLU A 35 -3.32 -3.34 15.95
CA GLU A 35 -4.65 -3.86 15.61
C GLU A 35 -4.54 -5.21 14.87
N ASN A 36 -3.60 -5.35 13.93
CA ASN A 36 -3.37 -6.63 13.25
C ASN A 36 -2.91 -7.74 14.19
N THR A 37 -1.99 -7.44 15.11
CA THR A 37 -1.52 -8.43 16.09
C THR A 37 -2.63 -8.86 17.06
N ALA A 38 -3.46 -7.91 17.51
CA ALA A 38 -4.62 -8.22 18.34
C ALA A 38 -5.68 -9.05 17.58
N LEU A 39 -5.90 -8.77 16.29
CA LEU A 39 -6.80 -9.57 15.45
C LEU A 39 -6.28 -11.00 15.25
N LEU A 40 -4.98 -11.17 15.01
CA LEU A 40 -4.35 -12.48 14.90
C LEU A 40 -4.49 -13.29 16.19
N GLN A 41 -4.33 -12.66 17.36
CA GLN A 41 -4.55 -13.31 18.66
C GLN A 41 -6.00 -13.76 18.83
N ARG A 42 -6.97 -12.93 18.44
CA ARG A 42 -8.39 -13.28 18.49
C ARG A 42 -8.72 -14.45 17.56
N LEU A 43 -8.13 -14.50 16.38
CA LEU A 43 -8.29 -15.64 15.47
C LEU A 43 -7.67 -16.91 16.04
N SER A 44 -6.47 -16.84 16.64
CA SER A 44 -5.86 -18.02 17.26
C SER A 44 -6.70 -18.55 18.41
N GLU A 45 -7.25 -17.66 19.25
CA GLU A 45 -8.12 -18.05 20.37
C GLU A 45 -9.42 -18.70 19.87
N ALA A 46 -10.04 -18.16 18.81
CA ALA A 46 -11.22 -18.74 18.20
C ALA A 46 -10.92 -20.13 17.59
N THR A 47 -9.74 -20.29 16.99
CA THR A 47 -9.29 -21.56 16.40
C THR A 47 -9.02 -22.60 17.48
N GLU A 48 -8.45 -22.19 18.61
CA GLU A 48 -8.22 -23.05 19.78
C GLU A 48 -9.55 -23.54 20.37
N LYS A 49 -10.51 -22.65 20.61
CA LYS A 49 -11.85 -23.01 21.10
C LYS A 49 -12.57 -23.97 20.16
N LEU A 50 -12.47 -23.75 18.84
CA LEU A 50 -13.00 -24.68 17.84
C LEU A 50 -12.36 -26.07 17.97
N SER A 51 -11.04 -26.13 18.18
CA SER A 51 -10.32 -27.40 18.37
C SER A 51 -10.72 -28.13 19.66
N GLU A 52 -11.04 -27.40 20.74
CA GLU A 52 -11.55 -27.97 21.99
C GLU A 52 -12.97 -28.52 21.84
N THR A 53 -13.85 -27.81 21.11
CA THR A 53 -15.16 -28.35 20.73
C THR A 53 -15.03 -29.59 19.86
N GLN A 54 -14.08 -29.62 18.92
CA GLN A 54 -13.83 -30.79 18.09
C GLN A 54 -13.33 -31.98 18.93
N ARG A 55 -12.39 -31.75 19.86
CA ARG A 55 -11.89 -32.79 20.78
C ARG A 55 -12.95 -33.30 21.75
N SER A 56 -13.85 -32.44 22.20
CA SER A 56 -14.98 -32.86 23.04
C SER A 56 -16.03 -33.63 22.25
N LEU A 57 -16.26 -33.29 20.98
CA LEU A 57 -17.04 -34.10 20.03
C LEU A 57 -16.40 -35.47 19.78
N ASP A 58 -15.10 -35.54 19.52
CA ASP A 58 -14.38 -36.80 19.31
C ASP A 58 -14.36 -37.68 20.58
N ARG A 59 -14.35 -37.05 21.77
CA ARG A 59 -14.45 -37.74 23.07
C ARG A 59 -15.89 -38.18 23.39
N ALA A 60 -16.89 -37.52 22.82
CA ALA A 60 -18.33 -37.82 23.00
C ALA A 60 -18.88 -38.79 21.95
N ALA A 61 -18.17 -39.02 20.84
CA ALA A 61 -18.46 -40.12 19.93
C ALA A 61 -18.21 -41.46 20.64
N PRO A 62 -19.24 -42.27 20.95
CA PRO A 62 -19.03 -43.49 21.71
C PRO A 62 -18.38 -44.53 20.81
N SER A 63 -17.33 -45.16 21.34
CA SER A 63 -17.08 -46.58 21.15
C SER A 63 -18.40 -47.32 21.08
N ALA A 64 -18.79 -47.76 19.89
CA ALA A 64 -19.71 -48.87 19.78
C ALA A 64 -19.05 -50.01 20.55
N ASN A 65 -19.70 -50.43 21.64
CA ASN A 65 -19.33 -51.55 22.51
C ASN A 65 -18.45 -51.19 23.74
N ARG A 66 -19.08 -50.77 24.83
CA ARG A 66 -18.95 -51.42 26.16
C ARG A 66 -19.97 -50.85 27.16
N MET A 67 -20.89 -51.73 27.53
CA MET A 67 -21.73 -51.63 28.73
C MET A 67 -20.90 -51.38 30.00
N SER A 68 -21.59 -50.85 31.01
CA SER A 68 -21.31 -50.88 32.47
C SER A 68 -20.76 -49.61 33.13
N GLU A 69 -21.72 -48.93 33.79
CA GLU A 69 -21.67 -48.41 35.17
C GLU A 69 -20.84 -47.17 35.58
N ALA A 70 -21.56 -46.34 36.36
CA ALA A 70 -21.15 -45.57 37.55
C ALA A 70 -20.88 -44.04 37.44
N SER A 71 -21.92 -43.29 37.81
CA SER A 71 -21.97 -42.30 38.93
C SER A 71 -21.12 -41.00 38.95
N ALA A 72 -21.83 -39.87 38.71
CA ALA A 72 -21.77 -38.52 39.37
C ALA A 72 -20.59 -37.53 39.13
N PRO A 73 -20.74 -36.20 39.39
CA PRO A 73 -21.92 -35.31 39.33
C PRO A 73 -21.73 -34.02 38.49
N LEU A 74 -22.87 -33.38 38.18
CA LEU A 74 -23.04 -32.03 37.62
C LEU A 74 -22.44 -30.93 38.52
N ALA A 75 -21.68 -29.97 37.94
CA ALA A 75 -21.59 -28.59 38.45
C ALA A 75 -20.98 -27.62 37.40
N ALA A 76 -21.72 -27.32 36.33
CA ALA A 76 -21.61 -26.05 35.62
C ALA A 76 -23.03 -25.64 35.24
N SER A 77 -23.52 -24.55 35.83
CA SER A 77 -24.91 -24.13 35.70
C SER A 77 -25.27 -23.85 34.23
N PRO A 78 -26.27 -24.52 33.63
CA PRO A 78 -26.71 -24.27 32.25
C PRO A 78 -27.33 -22.88 32.05
N ALA A 79 -27.56 -22.12 33.13
CA ALA A 79 -28.15 -20.78 33.08
C ALA A 79 -27.18 -19.71 32.54
N SER A 80 -25.88 -19.78 32.86
CA SER A 80 -24.91 -18.77 32.36
C SER A 80 -24.60 -18.97 30.86
N ALA A 81 -24.51 -20.21 30.41
CA ALA A 81 -24.30 -20.53 28.99
C ALA A 81 -25.48 -20.11 28.09
N ALA A 82 -26.71 -20.20 28.60
CA ALA A 82 -27.91 -19.80 27.85
C ALA A 82 -28.01 -18.28 27.65
N GLU A 83 -27.46 -17.49 28.57
CA GLU A 83 -27.51 -16.02 28.54
C GLU A 83 -26.31 -15.40 27.80
N GLU A 84 -25.16 -16.07 27.78
CA GLU A 84 -23.98 -15.62 27.04
C GLU A 84 -24.10 -15.83 25.52
N LEU A 85 -24.79 -16.88 25.08
CA LEU A 85 -24.97 -17.23 23.67
C LEU A 85 -25.66 -16.14 22.82
N PRO A 86 -26.79 -15.54 23.24
CA PRO A 86 -27.41 -14.43 22.48
C PRO A 86 -26.52 -13.18 22.48
N ARG A 87 -25.79 -12.92 23.56
CA ARG A 87 -24.85 -11.80 23.65
C ARG A 87 -23.67 -11.97 22.70
N LEU A 88 -23.09 -13.17 22.64
CA LEU A 88 -22.05 -13.53 21.67
C LEU A 88 -22.56 -13.45 20.23
N ARG A 89 -23.78 -13.92 19.94
CA ARG A 89 -24.41 -13.77 18.62
C ARG A 89 -24.57 -12.30 18.22
N SER A 90 -24.98 -11.44 19.15
CA SER A 90 -25.08 -10.00 18.88
C SER A 90 -23.70 -9.36 18.62
N GLN A 91 -22.67 -9.77 19.35
CA GLN A 91 -21.30 -9.28 19.14
C GLN A 91 -20.74 -9.73 17.78
N VAL A 92 -21.00 -10.97 17.37
CA VAL A 92 -20.59 -11.48 16.05
C VAL A 92 -21.32 -10.74 14.93
N ALA A 93 -22.62 -10.46 15.08
CA ALA A 93 -23.37 -9.68 14.09
C ALA A 93 -22.82 -8.26 13.93
N ALA A 94 -22.47 -7.59 15.04
CA ALA A 94 -21.85 -6.27 15.03
C ALA A 94 -20.46 -6.28 14.38
N LEU A 95 -19.64 -7.31 14.66
CA LEU A 95 -18.32 -7.49 14.04
C LEU A 95 -18.41 -7.72 12.53
N LEU A 96 -19.38 -8.53 12.08
CA LEU A 96 -19.63 -8.74 10.64
C LEU A 96 -20.04 -7.44 9.95
N GLN A 97 -20.92 -6.65 10.58
CA GLN A 97 -21.33 -5.36 10.04
C GLN A 97 -20.14 -4.39 9.95
N GLN A 98 -19.29 -4.33 10.98
CA GLN A 98 -18.09 -3.51 10.97
C GLN A 98 -17.13 -3.95 9.86
N HIS A 99 -16.92 -5.26 9.69
CA HIS A 99 -16.07 -5.78 8.63
C HIS A 99 -16.60 -5.39 7.24
N GLN A 100 -17.89 -5.56 6.99
CA GLN A 100 -18.52 -5.14 5.74
C GLN A 100 -18.31 -3.64 5.46
N GLN A 101 -18.46 -2.79 6.48
CA GLN A 101 -18.22 -1.36 6.34
C GLN A 101 -16.76 -1.04 6.00
N THR A 102 -15.80 -1.76 6.60
CA THR A 102 -14.38 -1.57 6.27
C THR A 102 -14.07 -2.00 4.83
N GLU A 103 -14.67 -3.09 4.35
CA GLU A 103 -14.52 -3.52 2.95
C GLU A 103 -15.13 -2.50 1.98
N SER A 104 -16.33 -1.97 2.27
CA SER A 104 -16.93 -0.94 1.41
C SER A 104 -16.09 0.34 1.35
N LEU A 105 -15.49 0.75 2.46
CA LEU A 105 -14.59 1.91 2.48
C LEU A 105 -13.30 1.65 1.68
N ARG A 106 -12.78 0.42 1.71
CA ARG A 106 -11.62 0.02 0.90
C ARG A 106 -11.95 0.04 -0.59
N GLU A 107 -13.13 -0.43 -0.98
CA GLU A 107 -13.59 -0.39 -2.36
C GLU A 107 -13.80 1.04 -2.84
N ASP A 108 -14.44 1.90 -2.05
CA ASP A 108 -14.62 3.32 -2.38
C ASP A 108 -13.26 4.04 -2.54
N ALA A 109 -12.32 3.80 -1.61
CA ALA A 109 -10.96 4.32 -1.70
C ALA A 109 -10.22 3.82 -2.95
N ARG A 110 -10.47 2.59 -3.39
CA ARG A 110 -9.90 2.04 -4.62
C ARG A 110 -10.52 2.70 -5.86
N GLN A 111 -11.85 2.79 -5.91
CA GLN A 111 -12.57 3.40 -7.04
C GLN A 111 -12.21 4.87 -7.22
N THR A 112 -12.13 5.63 -6.13
CA THR A 112 -11.71 7.04 -6.18
C THR A 112 -10.29 7.21 -6.71
N ARG A 113 -9.35 6.33 -6.32
CA ARG A 113 -7.98 6.32 -6.88
C ARG A 113 -7.99 6.01 -8.37
N GLU A 114 -8.73 4.98 -8.79
CA GLU A 114 -8.86 4.60 -10.20
C GLU A 114 -9.48 5.74 -11.04
N ALA A 115 -10.50 6.42 -10.51
CA ALA A 115 -11.11 7.58 -11.16
C ALA A 115 -10.15 8.77 -11.29
N LEU A 116 -9.36 9.06 -10.24
CA LEU A 116 -8.33 10.11 -10.29
C LEU A 116 -7.25 9.81 -11.33
N GLU A 117 -6.79 8.56 -11.41
CA GLU A 117 -5.81 8.13 -12.39
C GLU A 117 -6.36 8.21 -13.82
N ASN A 118 -7.61 7.80 -14.04
CA ASN A 118 -8.27 7.93 -15.34
C ASN A 118 -8.42 9.40 -15.74
N ARG A 119 -8.85 10.26 -14.81
CA ARG A 119 -8.95 11.70 -15.06
C ARG A 119 -7.60 12.33 -15.42
N LYS A 120 -6.52 11.96 -14.72
CA LYS A 120 -5.16 12.41 -15.08
C LYS A 120 -4.77 11.97 -16.49
N LYS A 121 -5.09 10.73 -16.88
CA LYS A 121 -4.84 10.22 -18.24
C LYS A 121 -5.62 11.00 -19.29
N GLU A 122 -6.88 11.34 -19.02
CA GLU A 122 -7.72 12.17 -19.89
C GLU A 122 -7.15 13.58 -20.05
N ASP A 123 -6.80 14.25 -18.95
CA ASP A 123 -6.18 15.59 -18.97
C ASP A 123 -4.86 15.59 -19.76
N ARG A 124 -4.05 14.52 -19.63
CA ARG A 124 -2.82 14.34 -20.40
C ARG A 124 -3.10 14.13 -21.89
N ALA A 125 -4.04 13.26 -22.24
CA ALA A 125 -4.42 13.01 -23.63
C ALA A 125 -4.94 14.29 -24.29
N ALA A 126 -5.76 15.07 -23.58
CA ALA A 126 -6.24 16.38 -24.03
C ALA A 126 -5.08 17.37 -24.24
N ARG A 127 -4.11 17.44 -23.30
CA ARG A 127 -2.91 18.28 -23.46
C ARG A 127 -2.05 17.88 -24.66
N ARG A 128 -1.90 16.57 -24.92
CA ARG A 128 -1.19 16.06 -26.10
C ARG A 128 -1.92 16.42 -27.39
N ALA A 129 -3.24 16.27 -27.44
CA ALA A 129 -4.06 16.63 -28.60
C ALA A 129 -4.08 18.14 -28.87
N ALA A 130 -3.96 18.97 -27.84
CA ALA A 130 -3.91 20.43 -27.97
C ALA A 130 -2.53 20.97 -28.42
N ASN A 131 -1.49 20.14 -28.45
CA ASN A 131 -0.15 20.57 -28.86
C ASN A 131 0.00 20.40 -30.39
N PRO A 132 0.07 21.50 -31.18
CA PRO A 132 0.07 21.44 -32.65
C PRO A 132 1.34 20.84 -33.25
N ASN A 133 2.43 20.75 -32.48
CA ASN A 133 3.66 20.08 -32.86
C ASN A 133 3.98 18.97 -31.84
N PRO A 134 3.58 17.71 -32.11
CA PRO A 134 3.97 16.60 -31.25
C PRO A 134 5.49 16.46 -31.28
N SER A 135 6.11 16.30 -30.10
CA SER A 135 7.54 16.05 -30.01
C SER A 135 7.89 14.76 -30.76
N GLN A 136 8.98 14.78 -31.53
CA GLN A 136 9.53 13.59 -32.17
C GLN A 136 10.07 12.58 -31.15
N LEU A 137 10.34 13.06 -29.93
CA LEU A 137 10.71 12.27 -28.76
C LEU A 137 9.48 11.87 -27.95
N GLU A 138 9.36 10.58 -27.67
CA GLU A 138 8.31 10.00 -26.82
C GLU A 138 8.91 8.91 -25.92
N ILE A 139 8.65 8.97 -24.63
CA ILE A 139 9.03 7.91 -23.69
C ILE A 139 7.97 6.82 -23.76
N VAL A 140 8.38 5.62 -24.18
CA VAL A 140 7.51 4.44 -24.26
C VAL A 140 7.39 3.80 -22.88
N LYS A 141 8.54 3.64 -22.21
CA LYS A 141 8.62 3.04 -20.88
C LYS A 141 9.85 3.57 -20.14
N ALA A 142 9.74 3.79 -18.84
CA ALA A 142 10.88 4.15 -18.02
C ALA A 142 10.72 3.58 -16.62
N GLU A 143 11.75 2.90 -16.14
CA GLU A 143 11.77 2.26 -14.83
C GLU A 143 12.98 2.73 -14.06
N TYR A 144 12.75 3.22 -12.84
CA TYR A 144 13.78 3.51 -11.86
C TYR A 144 13.84 2.39 -10.84
N TRP A 145 14.94 1.66 -10.77
CA TRP A 145 14.97 0.34 -10.15
C TRP A 145 16.27 0.02 -9.40
N THR A 146 16.13 -0.99 -8.54
CA THR A 146 17.18 -1.76 -7.89
C THR A 146 16.94 -3.25 -8.14
N GLU A 147 17.80 -4.12 -7.63
CA GLU A 147 17.61 -5.57 -7.78
C GLU A 147 16.25 -6.06 -7.26
N HIS A 148 15.71 -5.43 -6.22
CA HIS A 148 14.47 -5.86 -5.56
C HIS A 148 13.24 -5.03 -5.91
N THR A 149 13.41 -3.76 -6.26
CA THR A 149 12.29 -2.82 -6.41
C THR A 149 12.36 -2.07 -7.72
N ARG A 150 11.21 -1.85 -8.36
CA ARG A 150 11.09 -1.03 -9.56
C ARG A 150 10.00 0.02 -9.38
N LEU A 151 10.27 1.21 -9.87
CA LEU A 151 9.35 2.34 -9.86
C LEU A 151 9.14 2.80 -11.30
N ASP A 152 7.90 2.73 -11.79
CA ASP A 152 7.55 3.27 -13.09
C ASP A 152 7.65 4.80 -13.04
N VAL A 153 8.50 5.37 -13.90
CA VAL A 153 8.74 6.82 -14.01
C VAL A 153 8.45 7.36 -15.42
N THR A 154 7.71 6.60 -16.24
CA THR A 154 7.39 6.96 -17.63
C THR A 154 6.73 8.32 -17.72
N ASP A 155 5.69 8.54 -16.91
CA ASP A 155 4.89 9.75 -16.93
C ASP A 155 5.68 10.98 -16.48
N GLU A 156 6.53 10.82 -15.47
CA GLU A 156 7.34 11.88 -14.88
C GLU A 156 8.44 12.36 -15.83
N LEU A 157 9.01 11.45 -16.63
CA LEU A 157 9.98 11.81 -17.67
C LEU A 157 9.30 12.39 -18.91
N GLN A 158 8.16 11.83 -19.32
CA GLN A 158 7.39 12.35 -20.44
C GLN A 158 6.98 13.81 -20.22
N ASP A 159 6.56 14.18 -19.00
CA ASP A 159 6.18 15.55 -18.65
C ASP A 159 7.36 16.54 -18.61
N ARG A 160 8.60 16.04 -18.57
CA ARG A 160 9.83 16.85 -18.59
C ARG A 160 10.34 17.12 -20.00
N ILE A 161 9.80 16.47 -21.03
CA ILE A 161 10.16 16.75 -22.42
C ILE A 161 9.83 18.20 -22.76
N ARG A 162 10.79 18.88 -23.41
CA ARG A 162 10.64 20.25 -23.93
C ARG A 162 11.10 20.26 -25.38
N GLY A 163 10.18 20.55 -26.30
CA GLY A 163 10.42 20.34 -27.72
C GLY A 163 10.73 18.86 -27.99
N ASP A 164 11.85 18.58 -28.63
CA ASP A 164 12.28 17.21 -29.00
C ASP A 164 13.37 16.65 -28.08
N SER A 165 13.52 17.21 -26.87
CA SER A 165 14.58 16.82 -25.95
C SER A 165 14.11 16.61 -24.51
N LEU A 166 14.75 15.67 -23.82
CA LEU A 166 14.67 15.46 -22.39
C LEU A 166 16.04 15.75 -21.78
N LYS A 167 16.06 16.67 -20.82
CA LYS A 167 17.22 16.92 -19.95
C LYS A 167 16.79 16.80 -18.50
N ALA A 168 17.30 15.78 -17.81
CA ALA A 168 16.96 15.50 -16.42
C ALA A 168 18.14 14.81 -15.73
N MET A 169 18.02 14.54 -14.43
CA MET A 169 19.01 13.77 -13.66
C MET A 169 18.35 12.50 -13.12
N ALA A 170 19.00 11.36 -13.30
CA ALA A 170 18.56 10.08 -12.76
C ALA A 170 18.66 10.12 -11.23
N SER A 171 17.55 10.43 -10.56
CA SER A 171 17.55 10.71 -9.12
C SER A 171 16.19 10.44 -8.49
N ASN A 172 16.18 10.34 -7.17
CA ASN A 172 14.96 10.20 -6.37
C ASN A 172 13.94 11.33 -6.59
N ASN A 173 14.36 12.47 -7.13
CA ASN A 173 13.48 13.60 -7.46
C ASN A 173 12.61 13.36 -8.70
N ILE A 174 12.74 12.22 -9.38
CA ILE A 174 11.85 11.86 -10.48
C ILE A 174 10.46 11.54 -9.94
N LYS A 175 10.40 10.58 -9.00
CA LYS A 175 9.14 10.10 -8.39
C LYS A 175 9.29 9.66 -6.93
N GLY A 176 10.51 9.30 -6.51
CA GLY A 176 10.81 8.86 -5.16
C GLY A 176 12.03 7.94 -5.14
N ASP A 177 12.34 7.40 -3.96
CA ASP A 177 13.38 6.38 -3.78
C ASP A 177 12.74 4.98 -3.78
N PRO A 178 13.04 4.11 -4.76
CA PRO A 178 12.57 2.72 -4.75
C PRO A 178 13.15 1.90 -3.59
N GLU A 179 14.41 2.14 -3.19
CA GLU A 179 15.06 1.40 -2.11
C GLU A 179 16.20 2.21 -1.49
N PHE A 180 16.07 2.50 -0.20
CA PHE A 180 17.02 3.33 0.53
C PHE A 180 18.38 2.64 0.68
N GLY A 181 19.46 3.39 0.43
CA GLY A 181 20.84 2.91 0.58
C GLY A 181 21.38 2.02 -0.54
N GLN A 182 20.55 1.69 -1.54
CA GLN A 182 20.95 0.91 -2.71
C GLN A 182 21.26 1.81 -3.91
N THR A 183 22.22 1.38 -4.73
CA THR A 183 22.53 2.05 -6.01
C THR A 183 21.39 1.81 -6.99
N LYS A 184 20.83 2.89 -7.50
CA LYS A 184 19.68 2.83 -8.40
C LYS A 184 20.08 2.98 -9.86
N HIS A 185 19.27 2.37 -10.71
CA HIS A 185 19.42 2.38 -12.15
C HIS A 185 18.13 2.91 -12.78
N LEU A 186 18.25 3.59 -13.90
CA LEU A 186 17.14 4.10 -14.68
C LEU A 186 17.23 3.57 -16.10
N THR A 187 16.27 2.77 -16.50
CA THR A 187 16.14 2.31 -17.89
C THR A 187 15.04 3.11 -18.57
N ILE A 188 15.35 3.70 -19.72
CA ILE A 188 14.42 4.50 -20.52
C ILE A 188 14.34 3.90 -21.92
N GLU A 189 13.16 3.39 -22.27
CA GLU A 189 12.77 3.06 -23.63
C GLU A 189 12.01 4.25 -24.22
N TYR A 190 12.51 4.79 -25.33
CA TYR A 190 11.94 5.95 -26.00
C TYR A 190 11.92 5.76 -27.52
N ARG A 191 10.99 6.44 -28.17
CA ARG A 191 10.89 6.55 -29.62
C ARG A 191 11.37 7.94 -30.03
N PHE A 192 12.29 7.99 -30.98
CA PHE A 192 12.75 9.23 -31.59
C PHE A 192 12.72 9.11 -33.12
N GLY A 193 11.94 9.96 -33.79
CA GLY A 193 11.79 9.91 -35.24
C GLY A 193 11.28 8.55 -35.75
N GLY A 194 10.42 7.88 -34.97
CA GLY A 194 9.87 6.55 -35.30
C GLY A 194 10.74 5.36 -34.90
N ILE A 195 11.97 5.58 -34.42
CA ILE A 195 12.89 4.51 -34.01
C ILE A 195 12.86 4.36 -32.50
N THR A 196 12.58 3.15 -32.00
CA THR A 196 12.67 2.83 -30.56
C THR A 196 14.12 2.58 -30.16
N ARG A 197 14.54 3.16 -29.04
CA ARG A 197 15.85 3.03 -28.42
C ARG A 197 15.70 2.83 -26.92
N THR A 198 16.68 2.19 -26.31
CA THR A 198 16.75 1.97 -24.87
C THR A 198 18.08 2.47 -24.34
N ASN A 199 18.04 3.29 -23.31
CA ASN A 199 19.22 3.80 -22.62
C ASN A 199 19.11 3.45 -21.13
N GLU A 200 20.24 3.17 -20.51
CA GLU A 200 20.35 2.95 -19.06
C GLU A 200 21.27 4.01 -18.45
N PHE A 201 20.89 4.51 -17.28
CA PHE A 201 21.59 5.54 -16.53
C PHE A 201 21.74 5.07 -15.08
N ARG A 202 22.88 5.33 -14.45
CA ARG A 202 23.06 5.14 -13.01
C ARG A 202 22.51 6.34 -12.26
N GLU A 203 22.22 6.14 -10.97
CA GLU A 203 21.86 7.26 -10.09
C GLU A 203 22.92 8.36 -10.12
N GLY A 204 22.46 9.61 -10.27
CA GLY A 204 23.29 10.79 -10.43
C GLY A 204 23.61 11.15 -11.88
N ASP A 205 23.40 10.24 -12.84
CA ASP A 205 23.71 10.52 -14.24
C ASP A 205 22.77 11.57 -14.84
N VAL A 206 23.33 12.37 -15.74
CA VAL A 206 22.55 13.32 -16.55
C VAL A 206 21.91 12.55 -17.69
N ILE A 207 20.58 12.60 -17.74
CA ILE A 207 19.76 12.07 -18.83
C ILE A 207 19.71 13.16 -19.90
N ALA A 208 20.26 12.86 -21.08
CA ALA A 208 20.13 13.70 -22.27
C ALA A 208 19.61 12.81 -23.41
N LEU A 209 18.35 13.01 -23.79
CA LEU A 209 17.72 12.32 -24.92
C LEU A 209 17.19 13.35 -25.94
N PRO A 210 17.34 13.11 -27.26
CA PRO A 210 18.19 12.06 -27.84
C PRO A 210 19.68 12.29 -27.49
N PRO A 211 20.51 11.22 -27.45
CA PRO A 211 21.95 11.37 -27.27
C PRO A 211 22.55 12.19 -28.43
N GLU A 212 23.49 13.08 -28.13
CA GLU A 212 24.26 13.83 -29.14
C GLU A 212 25.13 12.90 -30.01
#